data_AF-D5CT68-F1
#
_entry.id   AF-D5CT68-F1
#
_cell.length_a   1.000
_cell.length_b   1.000
_cell.length_c   1.000
_cell.angle_alpha   90.00
_cell.angle_beta   90.00
_cell.angle_gamma   90.00
#
_symmetry.space_group_name_H-M   'P 1'
#
loop_
_entity.id
_entity.type
_entity.pdbx_description
1 polymer ?
#
loop_
_entity_poly.entity_id
_entity_poly.type
_entity_poly.pdbx_seq_one_letter_code
_entity_poly.pdbx_strand_id
1 'polypeptide(L)'
;MKHADKVIELLAAYPGREFRMRQIVNYINPKPSHDERCAIRSAVSLVLLALVESGQIKMSVPKSRGSFALYAWKVLDDAGKSVRECVSIRAG
;
A
#
# COMPACT_ATOMS: atom_id res chain seq x y z
N MET A 1 -9.67 -0.98 14.36
CA MET A 1 -8.69 -1.85 13.66
C MET A 1 -7.31 -1.68 14.29
N LYS A 2 -6.70 -2.73 14.88
CA LYS A 2 -5.52 -2.63 15.78
C LYS A 2 -4.22 -2.11 15.14
N HIS A 3 -4.12 -2.09 13.81
CA HIS A 3 -2.88 -1.74 13.09
C HIS A 3 -3.03 -0.54 12.15
N ALA A 4 -4.17 0.16 12.19
CA ALA A 4 -4.45 1.26 11.26
C ALA A 4 -3.41 2.39 11.39
N ASP A 5 -3.13 2.82 12.62
CA ASP A 5 -2.23 3.94 12.90
C ASP A 5 -0.83 3.69 12.32
N LYS A 6 -0.27 2.48 12.54
CA LYS A 6 1.04 2.08 12.03
C LYS A 6 1.09 2.01 10.50
N VAL A 7 0.01 1.56 9.87
CA VAL A 7 -0.07 1.49 8.39
C VAL A 7 -0.11 2.90 7.81
N ILE A 8 -0.91 3.79 8.40
CA ILE A 8 -1.00 5.19 7.99
C ILE A 8 0.35 5.89 8.21
N GLU A 9 0.96 5.73 9.38
CA GLU A 9 2.29 6.28 9.69
C GLU A 9 3.33 5.85 8.66
N LEU A 10 3.42 4.55 8.36
CA LEU A 10 4.38 4.03 7.38
C LEU A 10 4.15 4.59 5.98
N LEU A 11 2.91 4.57 5.49
CA LEU A 11 2.61 4.97 4.12
C LEU A 11 2.69 6.49 3.95
N ALA A 12 2.17 7.26 4.91
CA ALA A 12 2.15 8.71 4.89
C ALA A 12 3.54 9.33 5.10
N ALA A 13 4.44 8.67 5.84
CA ALA A 13 5.83 9.10 5.97
C ALA A 13 6.62 9.02 4.65
N TYR A 14 6.17 8.18 3.70
CA TYR A 14 6.81 7.98 2.40
C TYR A 14 5.79 8.12 1.26
N PRO A 15 5.27 9.32 1.00
CA PRO A 15 4.26 9.55 -0.02
C PRO A 15 4.78 9.17 -1.41
N GLY A 16 3.97 8.44 -2.18
CA GLY A 16 4.33 7.94 -3.51
C GLY A 16 5.29 6.75 -3.53
N ARG A 17 5.81 6.30 -2.38
CA ARG A 17 6.60 5.07 -2.30
C ARG A 17 5.69 3.86 -2.32
N GLU A 18 6.09 2.86 -3.10
CA GLU A 18 5.36 1.61 -3.23
C GLU A 18 5.82 0.59 -2.19
N PHE A 19 4.86 -0.02 -1.49
CA PHE A 19 5.08 -1.05 -0.50
C PHE A 19 4.31 -2.32 -0.86
N ARG A 20 4.94 -3.46 -0.62
CA ARG A 20 4.30 -4.78 -0.69
C ARG A 20 3.66 -5.13 0.66
N MET A 21 2.62 -5.96 0.64
CA MET A 21 1.99 -6.50 1.85
C MET A 21 3.01 -7.06 2.86
N ARG A 22 4.00 -7.84 2.39
CA ARG A 22 5.06 -8.40 3.26
C ARG A 22 5.88 -7.33 3.98
N GLN A 23 6.18 -6.20 3.32
CA GLN A 23 6.96 -5.12 3.94
C GLN A 23 6.15 -4.44 5.03
N ILE A 24 4.85 -4.23 4.81
CA ILE A 24 3.95 -3.62 5.81
C ILE A 24 3.82 -4.54 7.02
N VAL A 25 3.63 -5.85 6.81
CA VAL A 25 3.57 -6.83 7.91
C VAL A 25 4.87 -6.84 8.70
N ASN A 26 6.02 -6.86 8.01
CA ASN A 26 7.34 -6.84 8.65
C ASN A 26 7.61 -5.55 9.44
N TYR A 27 7.07 -4.41 9.00
CA TYR A 27 7.16 -3.15 9.74
C TYR A 27 6.35 -3.21 11.05
N ILE A 28 5.17 -3.82 11.03
CA ILE A 28 4.31 -3.96 12.21
C ILE A 28 4.92 -4.93 13.23
N ASN A 29 5.40 -6.09 12.75
CA ASN A 29 6.10 -7.09 13.52
C ASN A 29 7.20 -7.71 12.63
N PRO A 30 8.49 -7.54 12.97
CA PRO A 30 9.60 -8.02 12.13
C PRO A 30 9.80 -9.54 12.18
N LYS A 31 9.32 -10.22 13.23
CA LYS A 31 9.43 -11.68 13.39
C LYS A 31 8.10 -12.28 13.87
N PRO A 32 7.02 -12.18 13.07
CA PRO A 32 5.73 -12.73 13.46
C PRO A 32 5.76 -14.25 13.35
N SER A 33 5.13 -14.91 14.31
CA SER A 33 4.76 -16.32 14.18
C SER A 33 3.84 -16.52 12.96
N HIS A 34 3.61 -17.78 12.58
CA HIS A 34 2.74 -18.07 11.44
C HIS A 34 1.32 -17.51 11.64
N ASP A 35 0.74 -17.72 12.82
CA ASP A 35 -0.63 -17.32 13.11
C ASP A 35 -0.75 -15.80 13.27
N GLU A 36 0.25 -15.18 13.90
CA GLU A 36 0.35 -13.71 13.98
C GLU A 36 0.44 -13.10 12.59
N ARG A 37 1.22 -13.70 11.68
CA ARG A 37 1.36 -13.20 10.32
C ARG A 37 0.02 -13.23 9.58
N CYS A 38 -0.75 -14.31 9.72
CA CYS A 38 -2.09 -14.41 9.14
C CYS A 38 -3.03 -13.35 9.73
N ALA A 39 -3.06 -13.20 11.05
CA ALA A 39 -3.89 -12.20 11.72
C ALA A 39 -3.54 -10.77 11.33
N ILE A 40 -2.24 -10.42 11.34
CA ILE A 40 -1.75 -9.09 10.93
C ILE A 40 -2.08 -8.84 9.46
N ARG A 41 -1.85 -9.81 8.57
CA ARG A 41 -2.16 -9.68 7.15
C ARG A 41 -3.64 -9.39 6.92
N SER A 42 -4.54 -10.11 7.58
CA SER A 42 -5.98 -9.89 7.47
C SER A 42 -6.36 -8.49 7.96
N ALA A 43 -5.86 -8.08 9.12
CA ALA A 43 -6.11 -6.75 9.68
C ALA A 43 -5.57 -5.63 8.77
N VAL A 44 -4.34 -5.77 8.24
CA VAL A 44 -3.74 -4.81 7.31
C VAL A 44 -4.53 -4.75 6.00
N SER A 45 -5.00 -5.88 5.49
CA SER A 45 -5.79 -5.92 4.26
C SER A 45 -7.08 -5.10 4.37
N LEU A 46 -7.77 -5.17 5.52
CA LEU A 46 -8.97 -4.38 5.76
C LEU A 46 -8.67 -2.87 5.84
N VAL A 47 -7.56 -2.49 6.48
CA VAL A 47 -7.11 -1.10 6.53
C VAL A 47 -6.78 -0.59 5.13
N LEU A 48 -6.00 -1.34 4.35
CA LEU A 48 -5.63 -0.94 3.00
C LEU A 48 -6.86 -0.81 2.09
N LEU A 49 -7.82 -1.73 2.20
CA LEU A 49 -9.08 -1.64 1.45
C LEU A 49 -9.83 -0.34 1.78
N ALA A 50 -10.04 -0.04 3.07
CA ALA A 50 -10.71 1.19 3.49
C ALA A 50 -9.97 2.47 3.04
N LEU A 51 -8.63 2.44 3.03
CA LEU A 51 -7.80 3.55 2.55
C LEU A 51 -7.87 3.72 1.02
N VAL A 52 -8.02 2.62 0.28
CA VAL A 52 -8.24 2.65 -1.19
C VAL A 52 -9.64 3.20 -1.48
N GLU A 53 -10.66 2.72 -0.78
CA GLU A 53 -12.05 3.16 -0.94
C GLU A 53 -12.22 4.65 -0.63
N SER A 54 -11.50 5.15 0.38
CA SER A 54 -11.47 6.59 0.70
C SER A 54 -10.57 7.42 -0.23
N GLY A 55 -9.84 6.79 -1.15
CA GLY A 55 -8.99 7.46 -2.13
C GLY A 55 -7.68 8.04 -1.59
N GLN A 56 -7.28 7.67 -0.36
CA GLN A 56 -6.05 8.13 0.28
C GLN A 56 -4.80 7.40 -0.25
N ILE A 57 -4.96 6.12 -0.62
CA ILE A 57 -3.87 5.31 -1.16
C ILE A 57 -4.23 4.75 -2.53
N LYS A 58 -3.21 4.53 -3.35
CA LYS A 58 -3.34 3.85 -4.64
C LYS A 58 -2.93 2.39 -4.47
N MET A 59 -3.76 1.48 -4.97
CA MET A 59 -3.43 0.07 -5.13
C MET A 59 -3.11 -0.22 -6.61
N SER A 60 -1.92 -0.73 -6.87
CA SER A 60 -1.49 -1.18 -8.19
C SER A 60 -1.50 -2.70 -8.22
N VAL A 61 -2.46 -3.28 -8.96
CA VAL A 61 -2.51 -4.72 -9.22
C VAL A 61 -1.69 -5.02 -10.47
N PRO A 62 -0.63 -5.84 -10.38
CA PRO A 62 0.23 -6.11 -11.53
C PRO A 62 -0.49 -7.00 -12.55
N LYS A 63 -0.23 -6.75 -13.84
CA LYS A 63 -0.84 -7.47 -14.97
C LYS A 63 -0.22 -8.86 -15.24
N SER A 64 0.92 -9.17 -14.63
CA SER A 64 1.66 -10.41 -14.88
C SER A 64 1.48 -11.43 -13.76
N ARG A 65 1.37 -12.71 -14.14
CA ARG A 65 1.25 -13.84 -13.19
C ARG A 65 2.49 -13.92 -12.30
N GLY A 66 2.29 -14.00 -10.98
CA GLY A 66 3.36 -14.09 -9.98
C GLY A 66 3.81 -12.74 -9.40
N SER A 67 3.23 -11.63 -9.82
CA SER A 67 3.54 -10.31 -9.27
C SER A 67 2.65 -9.97 -8.05
N PHE A 68 3.17 -9.12 -7.15
CA PHE A 68 2.48 -8.74 -5.91
C PHE A 68 1.74 -7.41 -6.07
N ALA A 69 0.59 -7.26 -5.40
CA ALA A 69 -0.06 -5.96 -5.25
C ALA A 69 0.86 -4.97 -4.52
N LEU A 70 0.89 -3.75 -5.03
CA LEU A 70 1.66 -2.63 -4.48
C LEU A 70 0.71 -1.56 -3.95
N TYR A 71 1.07 -0.96 -2.82
CA TYR A 71 0.30 0.06 -2.14
C TYR A 71 1.18 1.30 -1.96
N ALA A 72 0.65 2.47 -2.28
CA ALA A 72 1.36 3.73 -2.12
C ALA A 72 0.41 4.81 -1.60
N TRP A 73 0.89 5.62 -0.65
CA TRP A 73 0.17 6.83 -0.26
C TRP A 73 0.12 7.79 -1.45
N LYS A 74 -1.06 8.34 -1.72
CA LYS A 74 -1.26 9.22 -2.86
C LYS A 74 -0.48 10.51 -2.63
N VAL A 75 0.34 10.87 -3.61
CA VAL A 75 0.90 12.22 -3.69
C VAL A 75 -0.15 13.08 -4.37
N LEU A 76 -0.52 14.20 -3.73
CA LEU A 76 -1.31 15.24 -4.36
C LEU A 76 -0.31 16.23 -4.96
N ASP A 77 -0.41 16.51 -6.26
CA ASP A 77 0.23 17.71 -6.82
C ASP A 77 -0.45 18.97 -6.23
N ASP A 78 0.19 20.14 -6.33
CA ASP A 78 -0.36 21.45 -5.91
C ASP A 78 -1.74 21.78 -6.56
N ALA A 79 -2.11 21.05 -7.62
CA ALA A 79 -3.40 21.12 -8.30
C ALA A 79 -4.45 20.07 -7.83
N GLY A 80 -4.18 19.33 -6.75
CA GLY A 80 -5.09 18.30 -6.20
C GLY A 80 -5.20 17.02 -7.05
N LYS A 81 -4.33 16.84 -8.05
CA LYS A 81 -4.34 15.68 -8.95
C LYS A 81 -3.41 14.57 -8.44
N SER A 82 -3.82 13.34 -8.71
CA SER A 82 -3.07 12.11 -8.40
C SER A 82 -1.80 12.02 -9.24
N VAL A 83 -0.62 12.25 -8.65
CA VAL A 83 0.66 12.09 -9.36
C VAL A 83 0.94 10.60 -9.55
N ARG A 84 0.47 10.02 -10.66
CA ARG A 84 0.96 8.80 -11.35
C ARG A 84 -0.14 8.23 -12.24
N GLU A 85 -0.40 8.94 -13.33
CA GLU A 85 -0.89 8.37 -14.58
C GLU A 85 0.14 8.72 -15.67
N CYS A 86 1.38 8.27 -15.49
CA CYS A 86 2.48 8.54 -16.44
C CYS A 86 3.52 7.42 -16.39
N VAL A 87 3.15 6.19 -16.77
CA VAL A 87 4.06 5.24 -17.44
C VAL A 87 3.20 4.30 -18.28
N SER A 88 2.96 4.64 -19.54
CA SER A 88 2.81 3.67 -20.66
C SER A 88 2.24 4.35 -21.93
N ILE A 89 2.84 5.43 -22.43
CA ILE A 89 2.73 5.77 -23.86
C ILE A 89 4.00 6.51 -24.29
N ARG A 90 5.02 5.76 -24.73
CA ARG A 90 6.05 6.14 -25.71
C ARG A 90 7.14 5.06 -25.79
N ALA A 91 6.82 4.04 -26.57
CA ALA A 91 7.73 3.39 -27.51
C ALA A 91 6.85 3.25 -28.76
N GLY A 92 7.05 4.04 -29.81
CA GLY A 92 8.26 4.05 -30.63
C GLY A 92 7.87 3.29 -31.88
#